data_AF-A0A968I5C3-F1
#
_entry.id   AF-A0A968I5C3-F1
#
_cell.length_a   1.000
_cell.length_b   1.000
_cell.length_c   1.000
_cell.angle_alpha   90.00
_cell.angle_beta   90.00
_cell.angle_gamma   90.00
#
_symmetry.space_group_name_H-M   'P 1'
#
loop_
_entity.id
_entity.type
_entity.pdbx_description
1 polymer ?
#
loop_
_entity_poly.entity_id
_entity_poly.type
_entity_poly.pdbx_seq_one_letter_code
_entity_poly.pdbx_strand_id
1 'polypeptide(L)'
;MTLTYHEFLKCLPRIPTGTARQHYDIACAVLESHRISSRREIAMMLAQFGHESADLGTLEENLNYSVTGLMRTFPTRPWVWRFGRTKHRAADPRRYRQSCVRQPLG
;
A
#
# COMPACT_ATOMS: atom_id res chain seq x y z
N MET A 1 -21.95 1.78 -14.56
CA MET A 1 -21.96 3.21 -14.16
C MET A 1 -20.58 3.78 -14.39
N THR A 2 -20.47 5.04 -14.79
CA THR A 2 -19.18 5.71 -14.96
C THR A 2 -18.81 6.47 -13.69
N LEU A 3 -17.67 6.16 -13.07
CA LEU A 3 -17.12 6.92 -11.94
C LEU A 3 -16.57 8.25 -12.46
N THR A 4 -17.13 9.37 -12.00
CA THR A 4 -16.62 10.70 -12.36
C THR A 4 -15.43 11.11 -11.50
N TYR A 5 -14.60 12.02 -11.99
CA TYR A 5 -13.48 12.56 -11.21
C TYR A 5 -13.95 13.22 -9.90
N HIS A 6 -15.08 13.92 -9.93
CA HIS A 6 -15.64 14.56 -8.74
C HIS A 6 -16.11 13.55 -7.69
N GLU A 7 -16.77 12.46 -8.11
CA GLU A 7 -17.14 11.36 -7.20
C GLU A 7 -15.91 10.66 -6.63
N PHE A 8 -14.88 10.44 -7.45
CA PHE A 8 -13.62 9.88 -7.00
C PHE A 8 -12.97 10.70 -5.88
N LEU A 9 -12.90 12.03 -6.04
CA LEU A 9 -12.39 12.93 -5.00
C LEU A 9 -13.25 12.92 -3.72
N LYS A 10 -14.57 12.75 -3.84
CA LYS A 10 -15.45 12.59 -2.67
C LYS A 10 -15.20 11.29 -1.91
N CYS A 11 -14.83 10.22 -2.61
CA CYS A 11 -14.52 8.93 -2.00
C CYS A 11 -13.13 8.91 -1.34
N LEU A 12 -12.18 9.73 -1.79
CA LEU A 12 -10.81 9.80 -1.29
C LEU A 12 -10.43 11.25 -0.91
N PRO A 13 -11.02 11.80 0.16
CA PRO A 13 -10.96 13.24 0.43
C PRO A 13 -9.56 13.76 0.82
N ARG A 14 -8.63 12.88 1.23
CA ARG A 14 -7.25 13.28 1.59
C ARG A 14 -6.21 12.95 0.52
N ILE A 15 -6.66 12.60 -0.70
CA ILE A 15 -5.75 12.30 -1.79
C ILE A 15 -4.83 13.49 -2.11
N PRO A 16 -3.51 13.28 -2.33
CA PRO A 16 -2.61 14.36 -2.72
C PRO A 16 -3.06 14.99 -4.04
N THR A 17 -3.28 16.31 -4.02
CA THR A 17 -3.81 17.05 -5.19
C THR A 17 -2.92 16.93 -6.43
N GLY A 18 -1.60 16.84 -6.25
CA GLY A 18 -0.64 16.70 -7.33
C GLY A 18 -0.71 15.37 -8.10
N THR A 19 -1.21 14.30 -7.46
CA THR A 19 -1.31 12.97 -8.09
C THR A 19 -2.76 12.52 -8.31
N ALA A 20 -3.74 13.26 -7.78
CA ALA A 20 -5.15 12.87 -7.79
C ALA A 20 -5.69 12.55 -9.19
N ARG A 21 -5.33 13.34 -10.20
CA ARG A 21 -5.77 13.09 -11.58
C ARG A 21 -5.18 11.81 -12.15
N GLN A 22 -3.88 11.59 -11.95
CA GLN A 22 -3.21 10.37 -12.39
C GLN A 22 -3.82 9.13 -11.71
N HIS A 23 -4.09 9.20 -10.41
CA HIS A 23 -4.75 8.11 -9.69
C HIS A 23 -6.17 7.83 -10.18
N TYR A 24 -6.92 8.88 -10.54
CA TYR A 24 -8.23 8.72 -11.15
C TYR A 24 -8.15 7.98 -12.50
N ASP A 25 -7.24 8.39 -13.38
CA ASP A 25 -7.08 7.75 -14.69
C ASP A 25 -6.67 6.27 -14.54
N ILE A 26 -5.80 5.95 -13.57
CA ILE A 26 -5.43 4.56 -13.23
C ILE A 26 -6.63 3.80 -12.66
N ALA A 27 -7.41 4.40 -11.74
CA ALA A 27 -8.58 3.77 -11.17
C ALA A 27 -9.60 3.41 -12.26
N CYS A 28 -9.85 4.30 -13.22
CA CYS A 28 -10.68 4.00 -14.38
C CYS A 28 -10.17 2.81 -15.19
N ALA A 29 -8.87 2.73 -15.46
CA ALA A 29 -8.26 1.60 -16.16
C ALA A 29 -8.37 0.27 -15.39
N VAL A 30 -8.24 0.31 -14.05
CA VAL A 30 -8.43 -0.85 -13.18
C VAL A 30 -9.88 -1.33 -13.22
N LEU A 31 -10.85 -0.40 -13.13
CA LEU A 31 -12.27 -0.72 -13.22
C LEU A 31 -12.61 -1.43 -14.54
N GLU A 32 -12.07 -0.92 -15.66
CA GLU A 32 -12.26 -1.50 -16.98
C GLU A 32 -11.62 -2.90 -17.11
N SER A 33 -10.34 -3.02 -16.79
CA SER A 33 -9.58 -4.28 -16.92
C SER A 33 -10.14 -5.41 -16.05
N HIS A 34 -10.67 -5.09 -14.87
CA HIS A 34 -11.27 -6.07 -13.96
C HIS A 34 -12.80 -6.18 -14.10
N ARG A 35 -13.41 -5.50 -15.09
CA ARG A 35 -14.86 -5.51 -15.35
C ARG A 35 -15.70 -5.08 -14.14
N ILE A 36 -15.15 -4.22 -13.30
CA ILE A 36 -15.83 -3.66 -12.14
C ILE A 36 -16.71 -2.51 -12.61
N SER A 37 -18.03 -2.69 -12.56
CA SER A 37 -18.97 -1.76 -13.21
C SER A 37 -20.14 -1.32 -12.34
N SER A 38 -20.40 -2.02 -11.22
CA SER A 38 -21.45 -1.66 -10.29
C SER A 38 -21.00 -0.61 -9.27
N ARG A 39 -21.94 0.22 -8.80
CA ARG A 39 -21.68 1.23 -7.75
C ARG A 39 -21.07 0.63 -6.49
N ARG A 40 -21.57 -0.55 -6.11
CA ARG A 40 -21.18 -1.20 -4.86
C ARG A 40 -19.74 -1.68 -4.92
N GLU A 41 -19.34 -2.30 -6.02
CA GLU A 41 -17.97 -2.78 -6.19
C GLU A 41 -16.98 -1.62 -6.30
N ILE A 42 -17.33 -0.57 -7.05
CA ILE A 42 -16.49 0.64 -7.16
C ILE A 42 -16.29 1.26 -5.77
N ALA A 43 -17.37 1.44 -5.00
CA ALA A 43 -17.28 2.01 -3.66
C ALA A 43 -16.44 1.13 -2.71
N MET A 44 -16.63 -0.20 -2.76
CA MET A 44 -15.85 -1.14 -1.97
C MET A 44 -14.36 -1.10 -2.34
N MET A 45 -14.04 -1.09 -3.63
CA MET A 45 -12.66 -0.98 -4.12
C MET A 45 -12.01 0.31 -3.62
N LEU A 46 -12.65 1.46 -3.83
CA LEU A 46 -12.12 2.75 -3.40
C LEU A 46 -11.98 2.84 -1.87
N ALA A 47 -12.93 2.29 -1.11
CA ALA A 47 -12.84 2.23 0.34
C ALA A 47 -11.62 1.41 0.81
N GLN A 48 -11.37 0.25 0.19
CA GLN A 48 -10.21 -0.58 0.51
C GLN A 48 -8.90 0.13 0.12
N PHE A 49 -8.83 0.69 -1.08
CA PHE A 49 -7.65 1.45 -1.50
C PHE A 49 -7.38 2.61 -0.54
N GLY A 50 -8.39 3.40 -0.21
CA GLY A 50 -8.25 4.51 0.74
C GLY A 50 -7.80 4.07 2.13
N HIS A 51 -8.34 2.95 2.63
CA HIS A 51 -7.94 2.39 3.93
C HIS A 51 -6.47 1.97 3.97
N GLU A 52 -6.03 1.18 2.99
CA GLU A 52 -4.68 0.59 2.97
C GLU A 52 -3.58 1.61 2.64
N SER A 53 -3.91 2.67 1.88
CA SER A 53 -2.93 3.64 1.36
C SER A 53 -3.03 5.03 1.97
N ALA A 54 -3.92 5.22 2.95
CA ALA A 54 -4.28 6.53 3.49
C ALA A 54 -4.72 7.50 2.37
N ASP A 55 -5.80 7.15 1.67
CA ASP A 55 -6.34 7.88 0.52
C ASP A 55 -5.32 8.09 -0.62
N LEU A 56 -4.51 7.07 -0.92
CA LEU A 56 -3.44 7.08 -1.92
C LEU A 56 -2.30 8.08 -1.62
N GLY A 57 -2.20 8.53 -0.36
CA GLY A 57 -1.08 9.36 0.10
C GLY A 57 0.20 8.56 0.35
N THR A 58 0.10 7.25 0.55
CA THR A 58 1.23 6.36 0.81
C THR A 58 1.18 5.15 -0.13
N LEU A 59 2.17 5.05 -1.02
CA LEU A 59 2.26 3.95 -1.99
C LEU A 59 3.25 2.85 -1.57
N GLU A 60 4.09 3.15 -0.58
CA GLU A 60 5.01 2.20 0.00
C GLU A 60 4.84 2.15 1.51
N GLU A 61 4.77 0.93 2.06
CA GLU A 61 4.76 0.75 3.50
C GLU A 61 6.04 1.31 4.13
N ASN A 62 5.87 1.99 5.27
CA ASN A 62 6.99 2.38 6.12
C ASN A 62 7.46 1.18 6.94
N LEU A 63 8.50 0.54 6.44
CA LEU A 63 9.01 -0.70 7.00
C LEU A 63 10.19 -0.46 7.95
N ASN A 64 10.10 0.63 8.73
CA ASN A 64 11.03 0.97 9.82
C ASN A 64 10.73 0.17 11.12
N TYR A 65 10.67 -1.15 10.99
CA TYR A 65 10.38 -2.02 12.13
C TYR A 65 11.58 -2.18 13.06
N SER A 66 11.30 -2.30 14.37
CA SER A 66 12.29 -2.82 15.32
C SER A 66 12.54 -4.31 15.07
N VAL A 67 13.64 -4.83 15.58
CA VAL A 67 13.91 -6.27 15.57
C VAL A 67 12.72 -7.07 16.14
N THR A 68 12.17 -6.63 17.27
CA THR A 68 10.99 -7.26 17.89
C THR A 68 9.75 -7.19 16.99
N GLY A 69 9.53 -6.06 16.29
CA GLY A 69 8.43 -5.92 15.32
C GLY A 69 8.58 -6.88 14.15
N LEU A 70 9.79 -6.97 13.59
CA LEU A 70 10.10 -7.92 12.54
C LEU A 70 9.97 -9.38 12.99
N MET A 71 10.33 -9.73 14.22
CA MET A 71 10.13 -11.09 14.75
C MET A 71 8.65 -11.48 14.85
N ARG A 72 7.75 -10.51 15.11
CA ARG A 72 6.31 -10.79 15.16
C ARG A 72 5.75 -11.09 13.78
N THR A 73 6.18 -10.34 12.76
CA THR A 73 5.70 -10.51 11.38
C THR A 73 6.42 -11.63 10.64
N PHE A 74 7.72 -11.84 10.93
CA PHE A 74 8.62 -12.72 10.19
C PHE A 74 9.49 -13.58 11.14
N PRO A 75 8.88 -14.41 12.01
CA PRO A 75 9.56 -15.04 13.15
C PRO A 75 10.75 -15.93 12.77
N THR A 76 10.71 -16.56 11.59
CA THR A 76 11.71 -17.53 11.14
C THR A 76 12.80 -16.93 10.25
N ARG A 77 12.73 -15.63 9.95
CA ARG A 77 13.63 -15.02 8.96
C ARG A 77 14.95 -14.60 9.60
N PRO A 78 16.11 -15.12 9.14
CA PRO A 78 17.40 -14.86 9.77
C PRO A 78 17.85 -13.40 9.67
N TRP A 79 17.29 -12.65 8.71
CA TRP A 79 17.61 -11.25 8.48
C TRP A 79 16.95 -10.27 9.48
N VAL A 80 16.00 -10.74 10.31
CA VAL A 80 15.30 -9.93 11.31
C VAL A 80 16.26 -9.19 12.24
N TRP A 81 17.25 -9.93 12.78
CA TRP A 81 18.29 -9.38 13.65
C TRP A 81 19.27 -8.45 12.92
N ARG A 82 19.38 -8.60 11.60
CA ARG A 82 20.35 -7.87 10.78
C ARG A 82 19.80 -6.55 10.24
N PHE A 83 18.51 -6.47 9.94
CA PHE A 83 17.91 -5.31 9.29
C PHE A 83 16.86 -4.58 10.13
N GLY A 84 16.43 -5.15 11.27
CA GLY A 84 15.55 -4.44 12.21
C GLY A 84 16.27 -3.29 12.94
N ARG A 85 15.49 -2.27 13.32
CA ARG A 85 15.97 -1.17 14.15
C ARG A 85 16.31 -1.66 15.57
N THR A 86 17.43 -1.17 16.10
CA THR A 86 17.86 -1.33 17.49
C THR A 86 18.12 0.05 18.11
N LYS A 87 18.56 0.10 19.38
CA LYS A 87 18.97 1.37 20.02
C LYS A 87 20.15 2.04 19.32
N HIS A 88 21.02 1.26 18.67
CA HIS A 88 22.29 1.73 18.09
C HIS A 88 22.31 1.68 16.55
N ARG A 89 21.24 1.17 15.92
CA ARG A 89 21.18 0.96 14.48
C ARG A 89 19.78 1.28 13.96
N ALA A 90 19.70 2.12 12.94
CA ALA A 90 18.46 2.32 12.19
C ALA A 90 18.01 1.00 11.54
N ALA A 91 16.72 0.90 11.16
CA ALA A 91 16.30 -0.17 10.28
C ALA A 91 17.03 -0.04 8.93
N ASP A 92 17.20 -1.16 8.21
CA ASP A 92 17.60 -1.15 6.80
C ASP A 92 16.44 -1.65 5.93
N PRO A 93 15.56 -0.72 5.50
CA PRO A 93 14.39 -1.11 4.77
C PRO A 93 14.67 -1.81 3.42
N ARG A 94 15.67 -1.31 2.70
CA ARG A 94 15.94 -1.79 1.35
C ARG A 94 16.39 -3.26 1.37
N ARG A 95 17.17 -3.64 2.39
CA ARG A 95 17.64 -5.01 2.56
C ARG A 95 16.53 -5.98 2.96
N TYR A 96 15.57 -5.60 3.81
CA TYR A 96 14.41 -6.49 4.04
C TYR A 96 13.68 -6.71 2.71
N ARG A 97 13.49 -5.66 1.91
CA ARG A 97 12.58 -5.68 0.74
C ARG A 97 13.11 -6.66 -0.30
N GLN A 98 14.41 -6.59 -0.55
CA GLN A 98 15.14 -7.53 -1.40
C GLN A 98 15.14 -8.97 -0.85
N SER A 99 15.18 -9.13 0.47
CA SER A 99 15.20 -10.45 1.11
C SER A 99 13.83 -11.13 1.07
N CYS A 100 12.74 -10.37 1.20
CA CYS A 100 11.37 -10.87 1.07
C CYS A 100 11.03 -11.28 -0.37
N VAL A 101 11.40 -10.46 -1.37
CA VAL A 101 11.11 -10.76 -2.78
C VAL A 101 11.83 -12.01 -3.29
N ARG A 102 13.00 -12.33 -2.72
CA ARG A 102 13.81 -13.51 -3.12
C ARG A 102 13.41 -14.81 -2.44
N GLN A 103 12.50 -14.79 -1.48
CA GLN A 103 12.07 -16.00 -0.78
C GLN A 103 10.54 -16.09 -0.82
N PRO A 104 9.95 -17.15 -1.40
CA PRO A 104 8.50 -17.31 -1.35
C PRO A 104 8.03 -17.28 0.12
N LEU A 105 6.90 -16.63 0.32
CA LEU A 105 6.07 -16.83 1.50
C LEU A 105 5.59 -18.28 1.39
N GLY A 106 6.25 -19.17 2.11
CA GLY A 106 5.90 -20.59 2.18
C GLY A 106 4.59 -20.79 2.91
#